data_AF-A0A1V4QTJ3-F1
#
_entry.id   AF-A0A1V4QTJ3-F1
#
_cell.length_a   1.000
_cell.length_b   1.000
_cell.length_c   1.000
_cell.angle_alpha   90.00
_cell.angle_beta   90.00
_cell.angle_gamma   90.00
#
_symmetry.space_group_name_H-M   'P 1'
#
loop_
_entity.id
_entity.type
_entity.pdbx_description
1 polymer ?
#
loop_
_entity_poly.entity_id
_entity_poly.type
_entity_poly.pdbx_seq_one_letter_code
_entity_poly.pdbx_strand_id
1 'polypeptide(L)'
;ETRDFIGKEFGAPYVPASPRQYRARKRAQEAHEAIRPTNIAYAPELLKDKLSPELHKLYALVYNRYLASQMSSARFAQKQIAVLGDGREHTARFQRTGSTLVFDGFLRVYRDSAGRRDESADGTPDTVALEAVASGMALTLSELASAQHFTKPPARYTEGSLIRALEHNGIGRPSTYVPIIETIIKRGYVTREKKALVPTEWAFVTNRLLADYFPEIVDVAFTARMEEKLDEVEQGRQEWPKLVDELYQPLSAEIESALADKKRYRAEPKLLDEKCPLCGEPLVERHGRFGKFIACSNYPKCTYVKKNHEVRQLGETCPKCGAALVVRRNRWGVQFIACSAYPKCDYAREPQEKCPKCGGNLIRKQAKNRAIFYVCEHYRPDGGGTCDFRVFGRPVVDLCPLCGWFLVERKRKGKTQVFCSNPECANHAGLQE
;
A
#
# COMPACT_ATOMS: atom_id res chain seq x y z
N GLU A 1 4.23 18.99 33.36
CA GLU A 1 3.49 17.73 33.21
C GLU A 1 4.33 16.59 32.62
N THR A 2 4.61 16.53 31.30
CA THR A 2 5.35 15.39 30.70
C THR A 2 6.74 15.16 31.32
N ARG A 3 7.50 16.23 31.60
CA ARG A 3 8.81 16.12 32.26
C ARG A 3 8.71 15.56 33.67
N ASP A 4 7.68 15.97 34.41
CA ASP A 4 7.43 15.51 35.77
C ASP A 4 7.02 14.04 35.77
N PHE A 5 6.18 13.66 34.81
CA PHE A 5 5.82 12.26 34.56
C PHE A 5 7.06 11.41 34.26
N ILE A 6 7.95 11.88 33.37
CA ILE A 6 9.22 11.18 33.07
C ILE A 6 10.07 11.02 34.33
N GLY A 7 10.19 12.09 35.13
CA GLY A 7 10.96 12.06 36.37
C GLY A 7 10.42 11.09 37.41
N LYS A 8 9.08 10.96 37.51
CA LYS A 8 8.40 10.03 38.43
C LYS A 8 8.52 8.57 37.96
N GLU A 9 8.26 8.30 36.68
CA GLU A 9 8.18 6.93 36.16
C GLU A 9 9.55 6.33 35.80
N PHE A 10 10.48 7.14 35.29
CA PHE A 10 11.77 6.66 34.78
C PHE A 10 12.96 7.13 35.63
N GLY A 11 12.79 8.18 36.42
CA GLY A 11 13.82 8.76 37.27
C GLY A 11 14.57 9.94 36.64
N ALA A 12 15.32 10.66 37.48
CA ALA A 12 16.01 11.90 37.11
C ALA A 12 16.93 11.80 35.87
N PRO A 13 17.72 10.72 35.64
CA PRO A 13 18.59 10.63 34.46
C PRO A 13 17.85 10.68 33.11
N TYR A 14 16.57 10.34 33.08
CA TYR A 14 15.74 10.34 31.86
C TYR A 14 15.13 11.71 31.55
N VAL A 15 15.23 12.67 32.47
CA VAL A 15 14.76 14.03 32.27
C VAL A 15 15.93 14.89 31.76
N PRO A 16 15.85 15.48 30.56
CA PRO A 16 16.91 16.34 30.06
C PRO A 16 16.97 17.64 30.88
N ALA A 17 18.17 18.23 30.99
CA ALA A 17 18.40 19.45 31.78
C ALA A 17 17.44 20.59 31.41
N SER A 18 17.19 20.78 30.11
CA SER A 18 16.20 21.73 29.58
C SER A 18 15.12 21.02 28.75
N PRO A 19 13.93 21.62 28.58
CA PRO A 19 12.91 21.11 27.68
C PRO A 19 13.41 21.01 26.24
N ARG A 20 13.10 19.91 25.56
CA ARG A 20 13.47 19.72 24.15
C ARG A 20 12.48 20.46 23.26
N GLN A 21 12.99 21.47 22.57
CA GLN A 21 12.22 22.21 21.57
C GLN A 21 12.53 21.67 20.17
N TYR A 22 11.48 21.38 19.41
CA TYR A 22 11.58 20.95 18.02
C TYR A 22 10.96 22.04 17.15
N ARG A 23 11.77 22.69 16.32
CA ARG A 23 11.26 23.72 15.40
C ARG A 23 10.41 23.06 14.32
N ALA A 24 9.21 23.61 14.13
CA ALA A 24 8.42 23.31 12.95
C ALA A 24 9.17 23.76 11.69
N ARG A 25 8.93 23.07 10.56
CA ARG A 25 9.49 23.50 9.26
C ARG A 25 8.83 24.81 8.83
N LYS A 26 9.56 25.67 8.11
CA LYS A 26 9.15 27.01 7.62
C LYS A 26 7.78 27.07 6.88
N ARG A 27 7.21 25.93 6.47
CA ARG A 27 5.97 25.82 5.68
C ARG A 27 4.83 25.12 6.44
N ALA A 28 5.00 24.85 7.73
CA ALA A 28 3.90 24.35 8.55
C ALA A 28 2.99 25.51 8.92
N GLN A 29 1.66 25.34 8.80
CA GLN A 29 0.69 26.29 9.35
C GLN A 29 0.97 26.45 10.85
N GLU A 30 1.62 27.55 11.24
CA GLU A 30 2.34 27.73 12.51
C GLU A 30 1.45 27.68 13.77
N ALA A 31 0.12 27.66 13.60
CA ALA A 31 -0.85 27.57 14.69
C ALA A 31 -1.15 26.14 15.17
N HIS A 32 -0.59 25.10 14.55
CA HIS A 32 -0.92 23.71 14.88
C HIS A 32 0.08 23.06 15.84
N GLU A 33 -0.47 22.41 16.86
CA GLU A 33 0.30 21.56 17.76
C GLU A 33 0.63 20.21 17.11
N ALA A 34 1.74 19.58 17.54
CA ALA A 34 2.06 18.21 17.14
C ALA A 34 0.97 17.22 17.60
N ILE A 35 0.77 16.14 16.84
CA ILE A 35 -0.10 15.04 17.26
C ILE A 35 0.52 14.38 18.50
N ARG A 36 -0.14 14.54 19.65
CA ARG A 36 0.30 14.01 20.95
C ARG A 36 -0.89 13.54 21.79
N PRO A 37 -0.66 12.75 22.85
CA PRO A 37 -1.69 12.49 23.84
C PRO A 37 -2.21 13.80 24.44
N THR A 38 -3.52 13.87 24.66
CA THR A 38 -4.16 15.00 25.33
C THR A 38 -3.77 15.05 26.80
N ASN A 39 -3.57 13.89 27.44
CA ASN A 39 -3.11 13.75 28.81
C ASN A 39 -2.10 12.59 28.89
N ILE A 40 -0.93 12.85 29.47
CA ILE A 40 0.16 11.87 29.54
C ILE A 40 -0.10 10.77 30.57
N ALA A 41 -1.01 10.98 31.53
CA ALA A 41 -1.37 9.97 32.53
C ALA A 41 -2.13 8.77 31.93
N TYR A 42 -2.70 8.91 30.73
CA TYR A 42 -3.37 7.81 30.03
C TYR A 42 -2.37 6.95 29.26
N ALA A 43 -1.55 6.20 29.99
CA ALA A 43 -0.64 5.21 29.41
C ALA A 43 -1.41 4.20 28.53
N PRO A 44 -0.84 3.71 27.41
CA PRO A 44 -1.52 2.78 26.49
C PRO A 44 -2.11 1.54 27.18
N GLU A 45 -1.48 1.06 28.24
CA GLU A 45 -1.85 -0.10 29.05
C GLU A 45 -3.23 0.10 29.70
N LEU A 46 -3.53 1.34 30.13
CA LEU A 46 -4.82 1.71 30.75
C LEU A 46 -5.97 1.77 29.74
N LEU A 47 -5.66 1.84 28.44
CA LEU A 47 -6.62 1.98 27.36
C LEU A 47 -6.79 0.71 26.53
N LYS A 48 -6.07 -0.37 26.87
CA LYS A 48 -6.05 -1.63 26.09
C LYS A 48 -7.43 -2.23 25.88
N ASP A 49 -8.25 -2.22 26.92
CA ASP A 49 -9.61 -2.80 26.88
C ASP A 49 -10.69 -1.79 26.49
N LYS A 50 -10.30 -0.51 26.30
CA LYS A 50 -11.21 0.60 25.95
C LYS A 50 -11.13 0.97 24.47
N LEU A 51 -10.09 0.52 23.77
CA LEU A 51 -9.82 0.82 22.37
C LEU A 51 -9.83 -0.45 21.53
N SER A 52 -10.21 -0.32 20.27
CA SER A 52 -9.99 -1.41 19.31
C SER A 52 -8.48 -1.68 19.17
N PRO A 53 -8.07 -2.91 18.80
CA PRO A 53 -6.65 -3.24 18.66
C PRO A 53 -5.87 -2.32 17.72
N GLU A 54 -6.50 -1.80 16.66
CA GLU A 54 -5.85 -0.87 15.73
C GLU A 54 -5.70 0.53 16.32
N LEU A 55 -6.72 1.03 17.04
CA LEU A 55 -6.66 2.33 17.71
C LEU A 55 -5.66 2.31 18.87
N HIS A 56 -5.63 1.22 19.64
CA HIS A 56 -4.66 1.01 20.70
C HIS A 56 -3.22 1.08 20.18
N LYS A 57 -2.92 0.37 19.09
CA LYS A 57 -1.59 0.39 18.44
C LYS A 57 -1.21 1.79 17.95
N LEU A 58 -2.14 2.52 17.34
CA LEU A 58 -1.88 3.88 16.87
C LEU A 58 -1.65 4.84 18.05
N TYR A 59 -2.48 4.73 19.09
CA TYR A 59 -2.33 5.52 20.31
C TYR A 59 -0.98 5.25 20.98
N ALA A 60 -0.61 3.97 21.16
CA ALA A 60 0.68 3.58 21.72
C ALA A 60 1.86 4.14 20.91
N LEU A 61 1.78 4.12 19.58
CA LEU A 61 2.78 4.72 18.70
C LEU A 61 2.91 6.24 18.93
N VAL A 62 1.80 6.96 18.95
CA VAL A 62 1.77 8.42 19.17
C VAL A 62 2.29 8.76 20.57
N TYR A 63 1.81 8.04 21.59
CA TYR A 63 2.20 8.19 22.98
C TYR A 63 3.71 7.99 23.18
N ASN A 64 4.25 6.86 22.72
CA ASN A 64 5.66 6.53 22.88
C ASN A 64 6.55 7.48 22.08
N ARG A 65 6.12 7.94 20.90
CA ARG A 65 6.86 8.95 20.12
C ARG A 65 6.90 10.29 20.84
N TYR A 66 5.78 10.74 21.40
CA TYR A 66 5.70 12.00 22.14
C TYR A 66 6.55 11.95 23.42
N LEU A 67 6.39 10.90 24.23
CA LEU A 67 7.14 10.72 25.48
C LEU A 67 8.64 10.65 25.21
N ALA A 68 9.08 9.83 24.24
CA ALA A 68 10.48 9.73 23.82
C ALA A 68 11.06 11.08 23.38
N SER A 69 10.26 11.94 22.74
CA SER A 69 10.73 13.26 22.27
C SER A 69 11.15 14.18 23.42
N GLN A 70 10.68 13.94 24.64
CA GLN A 70 10.99 14.76 25.81
C GLN A 70 11.99 14.09 26.78
N MET A 71 12.49 12.88 26.46
CA MET A 71 13.44 12.14 27.29
C MET A 71 14.91 12.46 26.95
N SER A 72 15.82 12.12 27.86
CA SER A 72 17.27 12.17 27.65
C SER A 72 17.72 11.30 26.47
N SER A 73 18.79 11.70 25.79
CA SER A 73 19.37 10.92 24.68
C SER A 73 19.90 9.58 25.18
N ALA A 74 19.78 8.53 24.36
CA ALA A 74 20.54 7.31 24.56
C ALA A 74 22.04 7.59 24.39
N ARG A 75 22.89 6.86 25.13
CA ARG A 75 24.35 6.94 25.05
C ARG A 75 24.93 5.58 24.74
N PHE A 76 25.86 5.54 23.80
CA PHE A 76 26.56 4.34 23.35
C PHE A 76 28.06 4.54 23.47
N ALA A 77 28.77 3.48 23.84
CA ALA A 77 30.22 3.37 23.65
C ALA A 77 30.46 2.72 22.28
N GLN A 78 31.24 3.39 21.42
CA GLN A 78 31.63 2.85 20.13
C GLN A 78 33.12 2.49 20.14
N LYS A 79 33.44 1.32 19.60
CA LYS A 79 34.82 0.85 19.46
C LYS A 79 35.03 0.31 18.06
N GLN A 80 35.99 0.89 17.35
CA GLN A 80 36.43 0.38 16.05
C GLN A 80 37.75 -0.35 16.23
N ILE A 81 37.81 -1.58 15.74
CA ILE A 81 39.03 -2.38 15.71
C ILE A 81 39.48 -2.55 14.25
N ALA A 82 40.79 -2.48 14.04
CA ALA A 82 41.42 -2.86 12.79
C ALA A 82 42.39 -4.00 13.07
N VAL A 83 42.30 -5.06 12.28
CA VAL A 83 43.16 -6.24 12.41
C VAL A 83 43.97 -6.36 11.12
N LEU A 84 45.29 -6.45 11.27
CA LEU A 84 46.18 -6.78 10.17
C LEU A 84 46.37 -8.29 10.15
N GLY A 85 46.24 -8.90 8.99
CA GLY A 85 46.52 -10.31 8.77
C GLY A 85 47.44 -10.49 7.58
N ASP A 86 48.59 -11.12 7.80
CA ASP A 86 49.54 -11.42 6.74
C ASP A 86 49.12 -12.69 6.00
N GLY A 87 48.82 -12.54 4.71
CA GLY A 87 48.65 -13.64 3.78
C GLY A 87 49.99 -14.07 3.17
N ARG A 88 49.93 -14.97 2.19
CA ARG A 88 51.15 -15.46 1.50
C ARG A 88 51.87 -14.37 0.70
N GLU A 89 51.11 -13.44 0.11
CA GLU A 89 51.63 -12.41 -0.81
C GLU A 89 51.30 -10.98 -0.36
N HIS A 90 50.27 -10.81 0.48
CA HIS A 90 49.73 -9.50 0.84
C HIS A 90 49.30 -9.47 2.30
N THR A 91 49.49 -8.32 2.95
CA THR A 91 48.88 -8.00 4.23
C THR A 91 47.48 -7.44 3.99
N ALA A 92 46.47 -8.09 4.55
CA ALA A 92 45.09 -7.64 4.51
C ALA A 92 44.74 -6.83 5.77
N ARG A 93 43.90 -5.80 5.62
CA ARG A 93 43.35 -5.03 6.73
C ARG A 93 41.85 -5.29 6.87
N PHE A 94 41.46 -5.90 7.98
CA PHE A 94 40.07 -6.09 8.36
C PHE A 94 39.64 -4.98 9.32
N GLN A 95 38.38 -4.56 9.23
CA GLN A 95 37.81 -3.56 10.12
C GLN A 95 36.47 -4.06 10.68
N ARG A 96 36.24 -3.78 11.95
CA ARG A 96 34.94 -4.01 12.60
C ARG A 96 34.64 -2.88 13.57
N THR A 97 33.39 -2.43 13.57
CA THR A 97 32.88 -1.47 14.54
C THR A 97 31.89 -2.18 15.45
N GLY A 98 32.06 -2.03 16.75
CA GLY A 98 31.15 -2.49 17.79
C GLY A 98 30.52 -1.31 18.52
N SER A 99 29.30 -1.50 19.01
CA SER A 99 28.59 -0.51 19.82
C SER A 99 27.95 -1.16 21.03
N THR A 100 28.12 -0.55 22.21
CA THR A 100 27.53 -1.01 23.47
C THR A 100 26.65 0.08 24.04
N LEU A 101 25.42 -0.27 24.44
CA LEU A 101 24.49 0.66 25.07
C LEU A 101 24.92 0.96 26.51
N VAL A 102 25.26 2.21 26.80
CA VAL A 102 25.65 2.69 28.13
C VAL A 102 24.45 3.25 28.89
N PHE A 103 23.52 3.89 28.18
CA PHE A 103 22.29 4.44 28.73
C PHE A 103 21.20 4.42 27.67
N ASP A 104 20.07 3.80 27.96
CA ASP A 104 18.95 3.62 27.03
C ASP A 104 18.18 4.92 26.76
N GLY A 105 18.08 5.83 27.72
CA GLY A 105 17.40 7.13 27.55
C GLY A 105 16.01 6.96 26.92
N PHE A 106 15.71 7.75 25.88
CA PHE A 106 14.45 7.66 25.14
C PHE A 106 14.19 6.28 24.48
N LEU A 107 15.21 5.44 24.27
CA LEU A 107 15.02 4.11 23.67
C LEU A 107 14.22 3.19 24.58
N ARG A 108 14.21 3.44 25.90
CA ARG A 108 13.46 2.66 26.88
C ARG A 108 11.96 2.55 26.57
N VAL A 109 11.38 3.59 25.97
CA VAL A 109 9.98 3.62 25.55
C VAL A 109 9.81 3.45 24.03
N TYR A 110 10.87 3.71 23.26
CA TYR A 110 10.78 3.75 21.80
C TYR A 110 11.12 2.41 21.13
N ARG A 111 12.03 1.60 21.70
CA ARG A 111 12.43 0.29 21.14
C ARG A 111 11.26 -0.69 21.05
N ASP A 112 10.40 -0.76 22.07
CA ASP A 112 9.24 -1.65 22.11
C ASP A 112 8.19 -1.31 21.04
N SER A 113 8.13 -0.06 20.59
CA SER A 113 7.17 0.40 19.57
C SER A 113 7.66 0.28 18.14
N ALA A 114 8.99 0.32 17.91
CA ALA A 114 9.57 0.43 16.59
C ALA A 114 9.80 -0.92 15.89
N GLY A 115 9.71 -2.04 16.61
CA GLY A 115 9.94 -3.38 16.05
C GLY A 115 11.29 -3.53 15.34
N ARG A 116 12.26 -2.66 15.66
CA ARG A 116 13.63 -2.78 15.14
C ARG A 116 14.22 -4.03 15.77
N ARG A 117 14.23 -5.12 15.00
CA ARG A 117 15.30 -6.10 15.13
C ARG A 117 16.54 -5.37 14.66
N ASP A 118 17.51 -5.24 15.56
CA ASP A 118 18.86 -4.76 15.27
C ASP A 118 19.58 -5.83 14.40
N GLU A 119 19.03 -6.12 13.23
CA GLU A 119 19.63 -6.98 12.20
C GLU A 119 20.22 -6.04 11.14
N SER A 120 21.54 -5.94 11.13
CA SER A 120 22.27 -5.32 10.02
C SER A 120 21.97 -6.06 8.71
N ALA A 121 22.22 -5.43 7.56
CA ALA A 121 21.98 -6.03 6.24
C ALA A 121 22.72 -7.38 6.00
N ASP A 122 23.73 -7.67 6.82
CA ASP A 122 24.56 -8.88 6.78
C ASP A 122 24.29 -9.85 7.95
N GLY A 123 23.19 -9.68 8.70
CA GLY A 123 22.80 -10.62 9.76
C GLY A 123 23.69 -10.62 11.02
N THR A 124 24.58 -9.64 11.16
CA THR A 124 25.33 -9.42 12.41
C THR A 124 24.53 -8.51 13.35
N PRO A 125 24.64 -8.68 14.69
CA PRO A 125 24.02 -7.74 15.63
C PRO A 125 24.70 -6.37 15.54
N ASP A 126 23.94 -5.28 15.45
CA ASP A 126 24.50 -3.91 15.52
C ASP A 126 25.21 -3.62 16.87
N THR A 127 24.87 -4.39 17.90
CA THR A 127 25.47 -4.33 19.23
C THR A 127 26.43 -5.49 19.47
N VAL A 128 27.61 -5.44 18.85
CA VAL A 128 28.70 -6.36 19.18
C VAL A 128 29.58 -5.70 20.24
N ALA A 129 29.55 -6.28 21.43
CA ALA A 129 30.47 -5.99 22.52
C ALA A 129 31.91 -6.32 22.10
N LEU A 130 32.75 -5.30 21.99
CA LEU A 130 34.18 -5.42 21.64
C LEU A 130 35.09 -5.05 22.83
N GLU A 131 34.57 -4.98 24.05
CA GLU A 131 35.33 -4.49 25.21
C GLU A 131 36.62 -5.30 25.43
N ALA A 132 36.56 -6.62 25.25
CA ALA A 132 37.66 -7.54 25.52
C ALA A 132 38.87 -7.44 24.56
N VAL A 133 38.76 -6.75 23.42
CA VAL A 133 39.84 -6.68 22.42
C VAL A 133 40.79 -5.53 22.73
N ALA A 134 42.06 -5.81 23.03
CA ALA A 134 43.07 -4.78 23.28
C ALA A 134 44.02 -4.58 22.08
N SER A 135 44.68 -3.42 22.02
CA SER A 135 45.75 -3.19 21.03
C SER A 135 46.90 -4.16 21.28
N GLY A 136 47.45 -4.75 20.22
CA GLY A 136 48.53 -5.75 20.30
C GLY A 136 48.07 -7.15 20.69
N MET A 137 46.77 -7.38 20.91
CA MET A 137 46.23 -8.72 21.14
C MET A 137 46.37 -9.59 19.89
N ALA A 138 47.02 -10.74 20.02
CA ALA A 138 47.07 -11.74 18.96
C ALA A 138 45.69 -12.40 18.81
N LEU A 139 45.18 -12.47 17.58
CA LEU A 139 43.92 -13.11 17.25
C LEU A 139 44.17 -14.32 16.35
N THR A 140 43.50 -15.43 16.63
CA THR A 140 43.53 -16.63 15.78
C THR A 140 42.42 -16.55 14.76
N LEU A 141 42.75 -16.69 13.48
CA LEU A 141 41.75 -16.81 12.41
C LEU A 141 40.95 -18.09 12.60
N SER A 142 39.65 -17.96 12.86
CA SER A 142 38.74 -19.11 12.97
C SER A 142 38.19 -19.53 11.61
N GLU A 143 37.65 -18.57 10.86
CA GLU A 143 37.00 -18.78 9.57
C GLU A 143 37.20 -17.56 8.67
N LEU A 144 37.35 -17.79 7.36
CA LEU A 144 37.32 -16.76 6.35
C LEU A 144 36.14 -17.01 5.41
N ALA A 145 35.06 -16.26 5.60
CA ALA A 145 33.88 -16.31 4.75
C ALA A 145 33.98 -15.26 3.63
N SER A 146 33.75 -15.68 2.39
CA SER A 146 33.61 -14.79 1.24
C SER A 146 32.15 -14.69 0.85
N ALA A 147 31.65 -13.46 0.69
CA ALA A 147 30.29 -13.19 0.25
C ALA A 147 30.30 -12.31 -0.99
N GLN A 148 29.56 -12.73 -2.02
CA GLN A 148 29.35 -11.93 -3.21
C GLN A 148 28.16 -10.98 -3.00
N HIS A 149 28.38 -9.69 -3.22
CA HIS A 149 27.34 -8.68 -3.14
C HIS A 149 27.05 -8.06 -4.51
N PHE A 150 25.81 -7.66 -4.73
CA PHE A 150 25.37 -6.90 -5.90
C PHE A 150 24.91 -5.51 -5.49
N THR A 151 25.13 -4.52 -6.35
CA THR A 151 24.52 -3.21 -6.19
C THR A 151 23.00 -3.34 -6.28
N LYS A 152 22.29 -2.77 -5.30
CA LYS A 152 20.83 -2.79 -5.28
C LYS A 152 20.31 -1.53 -5.99
N PRO A 153 19.28 -1.64 -6.83
CA PRO A 153 18.64 -0.46 -7.40
C PRO A 153 17.96 0.38 -6.31
N PRO A 154 17.67 1.66 -6.58
CA PRO A 154 16.88 2.48 -5.67
C PRO A 154 15.57 1.80 -5.27
N ALA A 155 15.26 1.82 -3.98
CA ALA A 155 14.03 1.22 -3.48
C ALA A 155 12.81 1.97 -4.03
N ARG A 156 11.78 1.22 -4.43
CA ARG A 156 10.49 1.82 -4.81
C ARG A 156 9.87 2.54 -3.62
N TYR A 157 9.01 3.52 -3.94
CA TYR A 157 8.22 4.19 -2.92
C TYR A 157 7.22 3.23 -2.26
N THR A 158 7.06 3.39 -0.96
CA THR A 158 5.91 2.94 -0.18
C THR A 158 4.98 4.14 0.01
N GLU A 159 3.77 3.96 0.54
CA GLU A 159 2.92 5.12 0.88
C GLU A 159 3.65 6.09 1.82
N GLY A 160 4.28 5.56 2.89
CA GLY A 160 5.01 6.38 3.85
C GLY A 160 6.23 7.10 3.26
N SER A 161 7.00 6.45 2.38
CA SER A 161 8.15 7.10 1.75
C SER A 161 7.76 8.06 0.61
N LEU A 162 6.61 7.83 -0.05
CA LEU A 162 6.06 8.79 -1.00
C LEU A 162 5.56 10.06 -0.28
N ILE A 163 4.87 9.92 0.85
CA ILE A 163 4.46 11.07 1.66
C ILE A 163 5.68 11.89 2.08
N ARG A 164 6.75 11.24 2.55
CA ARG A 164 8.00 11.93 2.88
C ARG A 164 8.63 12.65 1.68
N ALA A 165 8.56 12.06 0.50
CA ALA A 165 9.06 12.69 -0.72
C ALA A 165 8.21 13.90 -1.13
N LEU A 166 6.87 13.79 -1.06
CA LEU A 166 5.94 14.90 -1.30
C LEU A 166 6.22 16.06 -0.33
N GLU A 167 6.30 15.75 0.97
CA GLU A 167 6.61 16.73 2.02
C GLU A 167 7.99 17.39 1.79
N HIS A 168 9.02 16.61 1.45
CA HIS A 168 10.37 17.12 1.19
C HIS A 168 10.40 18.09 0.00
N ASN A 169 9.63 17.80 -1.05
CA ASN A 169 9.51 18.64 -2.22
C ASN A 169 8.48 19.78 -2.05
N GLY A 170 7.79 19.86 -0.91
CA GLY A 170 6.77 20.89 -0.65
C GLY A 170 5.48 20.72 -1.44
N ILE A 171 5.20 19.52 -1.93
CA ILE A 171 3.98 19.18 -2.67
C ILE A 171 2.95 18.62 -1.70
N GLY A 172 1.73 19.16 -1.73
CA GLY A 172 0.65 18.75 -0.85
C GLY A 172 0.80 19.23 0.60
N ARG A 173 -0.27 19.02 1.37
CA ARG A 173 -0.43 19.40 2.78
C ARG A 173 -0.85 18.16 3.59
N PRO A 174 -0.81 18.21 4.94
CA PRO A 174 -1.30 17.11 5.78
C PRO A 174 -2.71 16.61 5.41
N SER A 175 -3.56 17.50 4.89
CA SER A 175 -4.91 17.19 4.41
C SER A 175 -4.96 16.45 3.07
N THR A 176 -3.90 16.53 2.24
CA THR A 176 -3.94 16.04 0.86
C THR A 176 -3.06 14.81 0.60
N TYR A 177 -2.12 14.47 1.48
CA TYR A 177 -1.22 13.32 1.29
C TYR A 177 -1.96 11.99 1.06
N VAL A 178 -2.93 11.65 1.92
CA VAL A 178 -3.71 10.42 1.78
C VAL A 178 -4.62 10.47 0.53
N PRO A 179 -5.41 11.55 0.30
CA PRO A 179 -6.18 11.70 -0.93
C PRO A 179 -5.38 11.58 -2.24
N ILE A 180 -4.16 12.13 -2.30
CA ILE A 180 -3.27 12.03 -3.47
C ILE A 180 -2.99 10.55 -3.78
N ILE A 181 -2.53 9.80 -2.77
CA ILE A 181 -2.18 8.38 -2.90
C ILE A 181 -3.41 7.55 -3.29
N GLU A 182 -4.54 7.78 -2.62
CA GLU A 182 -5.78 7.07 -2.95
C GLU A 182 -6.25 7.36 -4.37
N THR A 183 -6.11 8.60 -4.84
CA THR A 183 -6.53 9.01 -6.19
C THR A 183 -5.68 8.36 -7.27
N ILE A 184 -4.35 8.40 -7.15
CA ILE A 184 -3.46 7.82 -8.18
C ILE A 184 -3.62 6.29 -8.27
N ILE A 185 -3.94 5.63 -7.15
CA ILE A 185 -4.22 4.20 -7.11
C ILE A 185 -5.60 3.89 -7.69
N LYS A 186 -6.64 4.62 -7.25
CA LYS A 186 -8.02 4.44 -7.72
C LYS A 186 -8.15 4.66 -9.23
N ARG A 187 -7.38 5.60 -9.79
CA ARG A 187 -7.33 5.88 -11.24
C ARG A 187 -6.45 4.90 -12.03
N GLY A 188 -5.76 3.98 -11.35
CA GLY A 188 -4.94 2.94 -11.99
C GLY A 188 -3.61 3.43 -12.55
N TYR A 189 -3.12 4.60 -12.13
CA TYR A 189 -1.76 5.06 -12.46
C TYR A 189 -0.71 4.27 -11.67
N VAL A 190 -1.05 3.86 -10.46
CA VAL A 190 -0.14 3.12 -9.57
C VAL A 190 -0.87 1.92 -8.97
N THR A 191 -0.18 0.78 -8.87
CA THR A 191 -0.65 -0.41 -8.16
C THR A 191 0.15 -0.65 -6.89
N ARG A 192 -0.47 -1.37 -5.95
CA ARG A 192 0.21 -1.83 -4.73
C ARG A 192 0.73 -3.24 -4.95
N GLU A 193 2.05 -3.40 -4.90
CA GLU A 193 2.72 -4.70 -4.88
C GLU A 193 3.40 -4.88 -3.52
N LYS A 194 2.81 -5.71 -2.67
CA LYS A 194 3.18 -5.83 -1.25
C LYS A 194 3.08 -4.46 -0.56
N LYS A 195 4.22 -3.83 -0.27
CA LYS A 195 4.31 -2.47 0.33
C LYS A 195 4.75 -1.40 -0.68
N ALA A 196 5.16 -1.80 -1.87
CA ALA A 196 5.68 -0.90 -2.89
C ALA A 196 4.55 -0.37 -3.80
N LEU A 197 4.69 0.89 -4.19
CA LEU A 197 3.92 1.56 -5.21
C LEU A 197 4.63 1.37 -6.55
N VAL A 198 3.94 0.77 -7.51
CA VAL A 198 4.49 0.45 -8.83
C VAL A 198 3.70 1.22 -9.88
N PRO A 199 4.36 2.07 -10.70
CA PRO A 199 3.69 2.77 -11.78
C PRO A 199 3.21 1.78 -12.84
N THR A 200 2.01 2.00 -13.37
CA THR A 200 1.49 1.25 -14.51
C THR A 200 1.97 1.85 -15.82
N GLU A 201 1.86 1.10 -16.92
CA GLU A 201 2.11 1.64 -18.26
C GLU A 201 1.26 2.88 -18.54
N TRP A 202 0.03 2.93 -18.03
CA TRP A 202 -0.85 4.09 -18.16
C TRP A 202 -0.30 5.34 -17.46
N ALA A 203 0.40 5.19 -16.34
CA ALA A 203 1.09 6.31 -15.72
C ALA A 203 2.21 6.86 -16.60
N PHE A 204 3.02 6.00 -17.22
CA PHE A 204 4.09 6.47 -18.12
C PHE A 204 3.55 7.21 -19.34
N VAL A 205 2.48 6.69 -19.96
CA VAL A 205 1.84 7.32 -21.11
C VAL A 205 1.24 8.67 -20.73
N THR A 206 0.51 8.72 -19.61
CA THR A 206 -0.12 9.95 -19.12
C THR A 206 0.94 10.97 -18.73
N ASN A 207 1.98 10.56 -18.00
CA ASN A 207 3.06 11.45 -17.60
C ASN A 207 3.82 12.03 -18.80
N ARG A 208 4.05 11.23 -19.84
CA ARG A 208 4.68 11.71 -21.09
C ARG A 208 3.79 12.72 -21.81
N LEU A 209 2.48 12.46 -21.91
CA LEU A 209 1.53 13.42 -22.49
C LEU A 209 1.56 14.73 -21.72
N LEU A 210 1.48 14.66 -20.40
CA LEU A 210 1.44 15.85 -19.57
C LEU A 210 2.76 16.62 -19.62
N ALA A 211 3.91 15.94 -19.63
CA ALA A 211 5.21 16.59 -19.74
C ALA A 211 5.43 17.26 -21.10
N ASP A 212 4.85 16.73 -22.18
CA ASP A 212 5.01 17.29 -23.51
C ASP A 212 4.16 18.56 -23.74
N TYR A 213 2.94 18.62 -23.19
CA TYR A 213 2.03 19.76 -23.40
C TYR A 213 1.92 20.73 -22.22
N PHE A 214 2.13 20.24 -21.00
CA PHE A 214 1.94 21.00 -19.76
C PHE A 214 3.20 20.93 -18.87
N PRO A 215 4.40 21.20 -19.41
CA PRO A 215 5.66 21.00 -18.70
C PRO A 215 5.77 21.82 -17.41
N GLU A 216 5.20 23.03 -17.39
CA GLU A 216 5.18 23.86 -16.20
C GLU A 216 4.27 23.27 -15.12
N ILE A 217 3.08 22.77 -15.49
CA ILE A 217 2.09 22.28 -14.52
C ILE A 217 2.53 20.99 -13.84
N VAL A 218 3.23 20.10 -14.56
CA VAL A 218 3.77 18.86 -13.97
C VAL A 218 5.13 19.02 -13.31
N ASP A 219 5.73 20.20 -13.38
CA ASP A 219 6.97 20.49 -12.69
C ASP A 219 6.76 20.46 -11.17
N VAL A 220 7.70 19.81 -10.49
CA VAL A 220 7.69 19.63 -9.04
C VAL A 220 7.79 20.98 -8.34
N ALA A 221 8.65 21.88 -8.84
CA ALA A 221 8.86 23.18 -8.23
C ALA A 221 7.66 24.10 -8.47
N PHE A 222 7.03 24.07 -9.64
CA PHE A 222 5.77 24.77 -9.90
C PHE A 222 4.67 24.34 -8.94
N THR A 223 4.47 23.03 -8.78
CA THR A 223 3.46 22.50 -7.86
C THR A 223 3.73 22.97 -6.42
N ALA A 224 4.99 22.98 -5.99
CA ALA A 224 5.36 23.49 -4.67
C ALA A 224 5.10 25.00 -4.51
N ARG A 225 5.35 25.81 -5.55
CA ARG A 225 5.02 27.25 -5.54
C ARG A 225 3.52 27.51 -5.51
N MET A 226 2.75 26.71 -6.24
CA MET A 226 1.28 26.80 -6.26
C MET A 226 0.71 26.60 -4.85
N GLU A 227 1.23 25.61 -4.14
CA GLU A 227 0.89 25.35 -2.75
C GLU A 227 1.25 26.53 -1.81
N GLU A 228 2.39 27.20 -2.02
CA GLU A 228 2.77 28.40 -1.25
C GLU A 228 1.82 29.58 -1.52
N LYS A 229 1.45 29.81 -2.78
CA LYS A 229 0.46 30.84 -3.16
C LYS A 229 -0.91 30.59 -2.53
N LEU A 230 -1.32 29.32 -2.37
CA LEU A 230 -2.56 28.99 -1.66
C LEU A 230 -2.47 29.30 -0.16
N ASP A 231 -1.31 29.10 0.47
CA ASP A 231 -1.10 29.53 1.86
C ASP A 231 -1.12 31.08 1.98
N GLU A 232 -0.64 31.81 0.97
CA GLU A 232 -0.72 33.28 0.94
C GLU A 232 -2.16 33.77 0.84
N VAL A 233 -3.01 33.07 0.08
CA VAL A 233 -4.46 33.30 0.05
C VAL A 233 -5.08 33.05 1.43
N GLU A 234 -4.75 31.94 2.09
CA GLU A 234 -5.24 31.64 3.45
C GLU A 234 -4.86 32.74 4.45
N GLN A 235 -3.66 33.32 4.31
CA GLN A 235 -3.16 34.40 5.15
C GLN A 235 -3.67 35.80 4.75
N GLY A 236 -4.51 35.90 3.71
CA GLY A 236 -5.03 37.17 3.21
C GLY A 236 -3.99 38.05 2.50
N ARG A 237 -2.84 37.49 2.11
CA ARG A 237 -1.77 38.20 1.38
C ARG A 237 -1.97 38.19 -0.14
N GLN A 238 -2.81 37.30 -0.65
CA GLN A 238 -3.15 37.20 -2.06
C GLN A 238 -4.65 37.03 -2.26
N GLU A 239 -5.21 37.67 -3.28
CA GLU A 239 -6.61 37.49 -3.67
C GLU A 239 -6.76 36.20 -4.51
N TRP A 240 -7.57 35.25 -4.03
CA TRP A 240 -7.78 33.98 -4.73
C TRP A 240 -8.31 34.09 -6.17
N PRO A 241 -9.17 35.08 -6.55
CA PRO A 241 -9.64 35.17 -7.94
C PRO A 241 -8.50 35.52 -8.90
N LYS A 242 -7.58 36.41 -8.49
CA LYS A 242 -6.40 36.78 -9.29
C LYS A 242 -5.47 35.58 -9.48
N LEU A 243 -5.24 34.81 -8.42
CA LEU A 243 -4.44 33.59 -8.47
C LEU A 243 -5.01 32.56 -9.47
N VAL A 244 -6.33 32.35 -9.44
CA VAL A 244 -7.00 31.41 -10.35
C VAL A 244 -6.92 31.90 -11.80
N ASP A 245 -7.12 33.19 -12.04
CA ASP A 245 -7.04 33.76 -13.39
C ASP A 245 -5.61 33.67 -13.96
N GLU A 246 -4.60 34.01 -13.17
CA GLU A 246 -3.17 33.88 -13.53
C GLU A 246 -2.79 32.44 -13.93
N LEU A 247 -3.37 31.44 -13.25
CA LEU A 247 -3.15 30.03 -13.59
C LEU A 247 -3.94 29.60 -14.82
N TYR A 248 -5.20 30.03 -14.92
CA TYR A 248 -6.15 29.52 -15.90
C TYR A 248 -5.89 30.03 -17.32
N GLN A 249 -5.56 31.31 -17.49
CA GLN A 249 -5.34 31.90 -18.82
C GLN A 249 -4.26 31.15 -19.63
N PRO A 250 -3.03 30.94 -19.12
CA PRO A 250 -2.01 30.19 -19.86
C PRO A 250 -2.41 28.71 -20.04
N LEU A 251 -2.96 28.07 -19.01
CA LEU A 251 -3.38 26.67 -19.08
C LEU A 251 -4.46 26.45 -20.15
N SER A 252 -5.40 27.38 -20.30
CA SER A 252 -6.44 27.29 -21.33
C SER A 252 -5.84 27.28 -22.74
N ALA A 253 -4.85 28.13 -23.00
CA ALA A 253 -4.15 28.18 -24.28
C ALA A 253 -3.35 26.89 -24.54
N GLU A 254 -2.69 26.34 -23.52
CA GLU A 254 -1.99 25.05 -23.61
C GLU A 254 -2.95 23.90 -23.91
N ILE A 255 -4.14 23.89 -23.29
CA ILE A 255 -5.19 22.88 -23.56
C ILE A 255 -5.66 22.97 -25.00
N GLU A 256 -5.93 24.17 -25.52
CA GLU A 256 -6.36 24.36 -26.92
C GLU A 256 -5.30 23.85 -27.90
N SER A 257 -4.03 24.17 -27.65
CA SER A 257 -2.90 23.68 -28.44
C SER A 257 -2.81 22.14 -28.41
N ALA A 258 -2.91 21.56 -27.21
CA ALA A 258 -2.87 20.11 -27.03
C ALA A 258 -4.03 19.38 -27.72
N LEU A 259 -5.22 19.99 -27.75
CA LEU A 259 -6.40 19.44 -28.44
C LEU A 259 -6.32 19.56 -29.96
N ALA A 260 -5.64 20.58 -30.48
CA ALA A 260 -5.40 20.76 -31.91
C ALA A 260 -4.36 19.77 -32.45
N ASP A 261 -3.42 19.34 -31.60
CA ASP A 261 -2.41 18.35 -31.97
C ASP A 261 -3.02 16.94 -32.10
N LYS A 262 -2.66 16.25 -33.19
CA LYS A 262 -3.10 14.88 -33.49
C LYS A 262 -2.13 13.81 -32.96
N LYS A 263 -1.08 14.21 -32.23
CA LYS A 263 -0.11 13.29 -31.64
C LYS A 263 -0.81 12.26 -30.75
N ARG A 264 -0.47 10.98 -30.97
CA ARG A 264 -1.09 9.86 -30.25
C ARG A 264 -0.12 9.33 -29.20
N TYR A 265 -0.48 9.49 -27.94
CA TYR A 265 0.22 8.88 -26.82
C TYR A 265 -0.35 7.49 -26.59
N ARG A 266 0.49 6.47 -26.78
CA ARG A 266 0.14 5.07 -26.57
C ARG A 266 1.26 4.42 -25.78
N ALA A 267 0.89 3.46 -24.92
CA ALA A 267 1.88 2.56 -24.35
C ALA A 267 2.54 1.83 -25.51
N GLU A 268 3.87 1.68 -25.43
CA GLU A 268 4.55 0.81 -26.39
C GLU A 268 3.97 -0.60 -26.25
N PRO A 269 3.50 -1.19 -27.35
CA PRO A 269 2.89 -2.51 -27.27
C PRO A 269 3.94 -3.51 -26.80
N LYS A 270 3.67 -4.21 -25.70
CA LYS A 270 4.51 -5.33 -25.28
C LYS A 270 4.34 -6.46 -26.29
N LEU A 271 5.38 -6.74 -27.07
CA LEU A 271 5.40 -7.86 -28.00
C LEU A 271 5.24 -9.17 -27.23
N LEU A 272 4.46 -10.07 -27.81
CA LEU A 272 4.28 -11.43 -27.34
C LEU A 272 4.91 -12.37 -28.37
N ASP A 273 5.35 -13.53 -27.90
CA ASP A 273 5.97 -14.56 -28.75
C ASP A 273 4.95 -15.24 -29.69
N GLU A 274 3.65 -14.99 -29.49
CA GLU A 274 2.56 -15.53 -30.29
C GLU A 274 2.31 -14.70 -31.57
N LYS A 275 2.08 -15.38 -32.69
CA LYS A 275 1.73 -14.75 -33.97
C LYS A 275 0.22 -14.60 -34.15
N CYS A 276 -0.18 -13.55 -34.85
CA CYS A 276 -1.56 -13.29 -35.22
C CYS A 276 -2.07 -14.36 -36.19
N PRO A 277 -3.19 -15.05 -35.89
CA PRO A 277 -3.72 -16.09 -36.77
C PRO A 277 -4.33 -15.53 -38.06
N LEU A 278 -4.58 -14.22 -38.16
CA LEU A 278 -5.11 -13.61 -39.38
C LEU A 278 -4.04 -13.13 -40.36
N CYS A 279 -2.85 -12.76 -39.88
CA CYS A 279 -1.83 -12.15 -40.76
C CYS A 279 -0.39 -12.53 -40.44
N GLY A 280 -0.14 -13.44 -39.49
CA GLY A 280 1.21 -13.92 -39.14
C GLY A 280 2.10 -12.96 -38.36
N GLU A 281 1.73 -11.68 -38.26
CA GLU A 281 2.44 -10.66 -37.50
C GLU A 281 2.38 -10.88 -35.98
N PRO A 282 3.36 -10.44 -35.19
CA PRO A 282 3.35 -10.62 -33.73
C PRO A 282 2.08 -10.07 -33.06
N LEU A 283 1.62 -10.77 -32.03
CA LEU A 283 0.62 -10.24 -31.11
C LEU A 283 1.27 -9.30 -30.10
N VAL A 284 0.50 -8.32 -29.66
CA VAL A 284 0.94 -7.31 -28.69
C VAL A 284 -0.12 -7.14 -27.60
N GLU A 285 0.34 -7.00 -26.36
CA GLU A 285 -0.50 -6.52 -25.28
C GLU A 285 -0.70 -5.01 -25.40
N ARG A 286 -1.96 -4.57 -25.38
CA ARG A 286 -2.38 -3.17 -25.48
C ARG A 286 -3.33 -2.83 -24.34
N HIS A 287 -3.44 -1.55 -24.04
CA HIS A 287 -4.40 -1.02 -23.09
C HIS A 287 -5.56 -0.35 -23.80
N GLY A 288 -6.79 -0.70 -23.42
CA GLY A 288 -8.02 -0.07 -23.88
C GLY A 288 -8.88 0.38 -22.71
N ARG A 289 -10.05 0.95 -23.00
CA ARG A 289 -11.00 1.44 -21.99
C ARG A 289 -11.43 0.40 -20.95
N PHE A 290 -11.27 -0.89 -21.26
CA PHE A 290 -11.66 -2.02 -20.41
C PHE A 290 -10.47 -2.78 -19.79
N GLY A 291 -9.25 -2.24 -19.89
CA GLY A 291 -8.04 -2.88 -19.39
C GLY A 291 -7.13 -3.43 -20.50
N LYS A 292 -6.23 -4.33 -20.11
CA LYS A 292 -5.27 -4.98 -21.01
C LYS A 292 -5.99 -5.93 -21.96
N PHE A 293 -5.59 -5.93 -23.22
CA PHE A 293 -6.08 -6.85 -24.25
C PHE A 293 -4.95 -7.18 -25.22
N ILE A 294 -4.97 -8.38 -25.79
CA ILE A 294 -4.04 -8.75 -26.86
C ILE A 294 -4.66 -8.42 -28.21
N ALA A 295 -3.91 -7.76 -29.07
CA ALA A 295 -4.27 -7.52 -30.46
C ALA A 295 -3.08 -7.71 -31.39
N CYS A 296 -3.34 -7.78 -32.70
CA CYS A 296 -2.28 -7.81 -33.69
C CYS A 296 -1.47 -6.51 -33.66
N SER A 297 -0.14 -6.63 -33.78
CA SER A 297 0.78 -5.48 -33.91
C SER A 297 0.40 -4.58 -35.10
N ASN A 298 -0.05 -5.18 -36.21
CA ASN A 298 -0.34 -4.52 -37.49
C ASN A 298 -1.72 -3.83 -37.56
N TYR A 299 -2.37 -3.55 -36.42
CA TYR A 299 -3.57 -2.70 -36.39
C TYR A 299 -3.21 -1.24 -36.79
N PRO A 300 -3.99 -0.56 -37.65
CA PRO A 300 -5.37 -0.87 -38.05
C PRO A 300 -5.54 -1.79 -39.27
N LYS A 301 -4.46 -2.17 -39.97
CA LYS A 301 -4.54 -3.05 -41.16
C LYS A 301 -5.04 -4.45 -40.81
N CYS A 302 -4.69 -4.95 -39.62
CA CYS A 302 -5.25 -6.17 -39.05
C CYS A 302 -6.04 -5.87 -37.78
N THR A 303 -7.33 -6.20 -37.77
CA THR A 303 -8.25 -5.93 -36.64
C THR A 303 -8.36 -7.10 -35.66
N TYR A 304 -7.49 -8.10 -35.78
CA TYR A 304 -7.47 -9.23 -34.86
C TYR A 304 -7.22 -8.76 -33.42
N VAL A 305 -8.18 -9.07 -32.56
CA VAL A 305 -8.07 -8.95 -31.12
C VAL A 305 -8.24 -10.37 -30.59
N LYS A 306 -7.24 -10.86 -29.85
CA LYS A 306 -7.31 -12.17 -29.21
C LYS A 306 -8.40 -12.09 -28.14
N LYS A 307 -9.59 -12.58 -28.49
CA LYS A 307 -10.68 -12.80 -27.53
C LYS A 307 -10.18 -13.90 -26.60
N ASN A 308 -9.70 -13.50 -25.42
CA ASN A 308 -9.35 -14.30 -24.23
C ASN A 308 -8.04 -13.80 -23.57
N HIS A 309 -7.88 -12.49 -23.36
CA HIS A 309 -7.05 -12.06 -22.23
C HIS A 309 -7.84 -12.32 -20.96
N GLU A 310 -7.65 -13.52 -20.41
CA GLU A 310 -8.02 -13.95 -19.06
C GLU A 310 -9.44 -13.62 -18.60
N VAL A 311 -10.44 -13.94 -19.43
CA VAL A 311 -11.76 -14.22 -18.87
C VAL A 311 -11.70 -15.68 -18.43
N ARG A 312 -11.50 -15.92 -17.13
CA ARG A 312 -11.48 -17.29 -16.56
C ARG A 312 -12.72 -18.03 -17.04
N GLN A 313 -12.54 -19.05 -17.88
CA GLN A 313 -13.62 -19.93 -18.31
C GLN A 313 -13.91 -20.92 -17.19
N LEU A 314 -15.18 -21.24 -16.97
CA LEU A 314 -15.59 -22.12 -15.87
C LEU A 314 -15.73 -23.58 -16.29
N GLY A 315 -15.56 -23.90 -17.59
CA GLY A 315 -15.87 -25.22 -18.13
C GLY A 315 -17.37 -25.51 -18.24
N GLU A 316 -18.23 -24.55 -17.87
CA GLU A 316 -19.68 -24.65 -17.98
C GLU A 316 -20.20 -24.05 -19.31
N THR A 317 -21.28 -24.61 -19.84
CA THR A 317 -21.99 -24.10 -21.02
C THR A 317 -23.17 -23.22 -20.63
N CYS A 318 -23.43 -22.19 -21.43
CA CYS A 318 -24.54 -21.26 -21.22
C CYS A 318 -25.87 -21.98 -21.49
N PRO A 319 -26.82 -22.02 -20.53
CA PRO A 319 -28.10 -22.70 -20.71
C PRO A 319 -29.00 -22.03 -21.76
N LYS A 320 -28.74 -20.77 -22.14
CA LYS A 320 -29.50 -20.07 -23.18
C LYS A 320 -29.02 -20.34 -24.61
N CYS A 321 -27.72 -20.57 -24.83
CA CYS A 321 -27.16 -20.61 -26.19
C CYS A 321 -26.00 -21.60 -26.39
N GLY A 322 -25.65 -22.41 -25.38
CA GLY A 322 -24.58 -23.41 -25.45
C GLY A 322 -23.15 -22.87 -25.43
N ALA A 323 -22.93 -21.56 -25.60
CA ALA A 323 -21.59 -20.96 -25.56
C ALA A 323 -20.96 -21.01 -24.16
N ALA A 324 -19.63 -20.98 -24.05
CA ALA A 324 -18.94 -21.08 -22.75
C ALA A 324 -19.30 -19.95 -21.77
N LEU A 325 -19.36 -20.27 -20.48
CA LEU A 325 -19.50 -19.29 -19.38
C LEU A 325 -18.14 -18.79 -18.88
N VAL A 326 -18.08 -17.49 -18.61
CA VAL A 326 -16.84 -16.78 -18.30
C VAL A 326 -17.02 -15.79 -17.15
N VAL A 327 -15.96 -15.54 -16.38
CA VAL A 327 -15.99 -14.60 -15.24
C VAL A 327 -15.75 -13.16 -15.70
N ARG A 328 -16.74 -12.28 -15.54
CA ARG A 328 -16.63 -10.84 -15.83
C ARG A 328 -16.67 -10.00 -14.57
N ARG A 329 -16.23 -8.74 -14.65
CA ARG A 329 -16.38 -7.72 -13.60
C ARG A 329 -17.27 -6.58 -14.08
N ASN A 330 -18.15 -6.10 -13.21
CA ASN A 330 -18.99 -4.93 -13.52
C ASN A 330 -18.23 -3.61 -13.23
N ARG A 331 -18.86 -2.46 -13.49
CA ARG A 331 -18.26 -1.11 -13.29
C ARG A 331 -17.78 -0.80 -11.86
N TRP A 332 -18.26 -1.57 -10.88
CA TRP A 332 -17.88 -1.45 -9.48
C TRP A 332 -16.84 -2.51 -9.05
N GLY A 333 -16.30 -3.28 -10.01
CA GLY A 333 -15.30 -4.32 -9.78
C GLY A 333 -15.85 -5.67 -9.32
N VAL A 334 -17.18 -5.82 -9.20
CA VAL A 334 -17.82 -7.04 -8.68
C VAL A 334 -17.83 -8.13 -9.75
N GLN A 335 -17.40 -9.33 -9.37
CA GLN A 335 -17.37 -10.49 -10.26
C GLN A 335 -18.77 -11.09 -10.48
N PHE A 336 -19.03 -11.53 -11.71
CA PHE A 336 -20.23 -12.27 -12.09
C PHE A 336 -19.91 -13.24 -13.22
N ILE A 337 -20.73 -14.26 -13.39
CA ILE A 337 -20.60 -15.25 -14.46
C ILE A 337 -21.50 -14.81 -15.61
N ALA A 338 -20.96 -14.75 -16.83
CA ALA A 338 -21.70 -14.33 -18.00
C ALA A 338 -21.42 -15.25 -19.19
N CYS A 339 -22.34 -15.27 -20.15
CA CYS A 339 -22.10 -15.90 -21.44
C CYS A 339 -20.92 -15.23 -22.16
N SER A 340 -20.02 -16.03 -22.73
CA SER A 340 -18.94 -15.55 -23.60
C SER A 340 -19.45 -14.72 -24.79
N ALA A 341 -20.65 -15.02 -25.29
CA ALA A 341 -21.30 -14.29 -26.38
C ALA A 341 -21.98 -12.97 -25.95
N TYR A 342 -21.90 -12.56 -24.68
CA TYR A 342 -22.46 -11.28 -24.21
C TYR A 342 -21.83 -10.08 -24.96
N PRO A 343 -22.62 -9.12 -25.48
CA PRO A 343 -24.04 -8.86 -25.16
C PRO A 343 -25.06 -9.56 -26.07
N LYS A 344 -24.65 -10.35 -27.07
CA LYS A 344 -25.59 -11.05 -27.97
C LYS A 344 -26.41 -12.12 -27.25
N CYS A 345 -25.83 -12.74 -26.22
CA CYS A 345 -26.55 -13.54 -25.24
C CYS A 345 -26.42 -12.86 -23.87
N ASP A 346 -27.55 -12.48 -23.29
CA ASP A 346 -27.66 -11.69 -22.06
C ASP A 346 -27.58 -12.53 -20.78
N TYR A 347 -27.32 -13.84 -20.90
CA TYR A 347 -27.23 -14.72 -19.73
C TYR A 347 -26.09 -14.27 -18.80
N ALA A 348 -26.47 -13.98 -17.55
CA ALA A 348 -25.56 -13.66 -16.47
C ALA A 348 -26.15 -14.18 -15.14
N ARG A 349 -25.28 -14.70 -14.27
CA ARG A 349 -25.62 -15.18 -12.93
C ARG A 349 -24.55 -14.81 -11.91
N GLU A 350 -24.89 -14.93 -10.64
CA GLU A 350 -23.92 -14.79 -9.57
C GLU A 350 -23.00 -16.03 -9.47
N PRO A 351 -21.79 -15.90 -8.90
CA PRO A 351 -20.82 -16.98 -8.84
C PRO A 351 -21.32 -18.29 -8.21
N GLN A 352 -22.22 -18.20 -7.22
CA GLN A 352 -22.73 -19.37 -6.50
C GLN A 352 -24.26 -19.41 -6.48
N GLU A 353 -24.82 -20.53 -6.94
CA GLU A 353 -26.27 -20.79 -6.95
C GLU A 353 -26.70 -21.92 -6.02
N LYS A 354 -25.77 -22.80 -5.61
CA LYS A 354 -26.05 -23.99 -4.80
C LYS A 354 -25.47 -23.91 -3.40
N CYS A 355 -26.18 -24.49 -2.44
CA CYS A 355 -25.81 -24.55 -1.04
C CYS A 355 -24.69 -25.59 -0.85
N PRO A 356 -23.57 -25.23 -0.20
CA PRO A 356 -22.46 -26.15 -0.01
C PRO A 356 -22.74 -27.23 1.05
N LYS A 357 -23.78 -27.06 1.90
CA LYS A 357 -24.18 -28.06 2.89
C LYS A 357 -25.07 -29.16 2.31
N CYS A 358 -26.09 -28.79 1.53
CA CYS A 358 -27.14 -29.73 1.12
C CYS A 358 -27.43 -29.74 -0.38
N GLY A 359 -26.74 -28.93 -1.20
CA GLY A 359 -26.95 -28.85 -2.64
C GLY A 359 -28.21 -28.09 -3.10
N GLY A 360 -29.09 -27.67 -2.19
CA GLY A 360 -30.27 -26.84 -2.51
C GLY A 360 -29.90 -25.44 -3.01
N ASN A 361 -30.83 -24.70 -3.59
CA ASN A 361 -30.57 -23.35 -4.12
C ASN A 361 -30.25 -22.34 -3.01
N LEU A 362 -29.36 -21.39 -3.31
CA LEU A 362 -29.12 -20.21 -2.48
C LEU A 362 -30.01 -19.05 -2.91
N ILE A 363 -30.76 -18.51 -1.95
CA ILE A 363 -31.65 -17.38 -2.13
C ILE A 363 -30.95 -16.13 -1.59
N ARG A 364 -30.77 -15.13 -2.46
CA ARG A 364 -30.27 -13.81 -2.08
C ARG A 364 -31.35 -13.03 -1.33
N LYS A 365 -31.04 -12.59 -0.11
CA LYS A 365 -31.90 -11.75 0.73
C LYS A 365 -31.17 -10.48 1.16
N GLN A 366 -31.94 -9.49 1.60
CA GLN A 366 -31.44 -8.22 2.10
C GLN A 366 -31.94 -7.98 3.53
N ALA A 367 -31.04 -7.68 4.44
CA ALA A 367 -31.36 -7.37 5.84
C ALA A 367 -31.81 -5.91 6.00
N LYS A 368 -32.39 -5.56 7.15
CA LYS A 368 -32.89 -4.20 7.45
C LYS A 368 -31.82 -3.12 7.29
N ASN A 369 -30.55 -3.43 7.60
CA ASN A 369 -29.38 -2.56 7.42
C ASN A 369 -28.85 -2.52 5.97
N ARG A 370 -29.64 -2.99 4.98
CA ARG A 370 -29.28 -3.14 3.57
C ARG A 370 -28.14 -4.14 3.28
N ALA A 371 -27.65 -4.88 4.28
CA ALA A 371 -26.65 -5.92 4.05
C ALA A 371 -27.24 -7.07 3.22
N ILE A 372 -26.48 -7.56 2.25
CA ILE A 372 -26.86 -8.70 1.41
C ILE A 372 -26.36 -9.98 2.07
N PHE A 373 -27.23 -10.97 2.13
CA PHE A 373 -26.92 -12.31 2.64
C PHE A 373 -27.61 -13.38 1.81
N TYR A 374 -27.12 -14.60 1.90
CA TYR A 374 -27.60 -15.76 1.15
C TYR A 374 -28.05 -16.82 2.15
N VAL A 375 -29.22 -17.42 1.90
CA VAL A 375 -29.77 -18.51 2.71
C VAL A 375 -30.08 -19.69 1.80
N CYS A 376 -29.93 -20.90 2.30
CA CYS A 376 -30.44 -22.08 1.60
C CYS A 376 -31.98 -22.00 1.46
N GLU A 377 -32.53 -22.48 0.36
CA GLU A 377 -33.99 -22.57 0.17
C GLU A 377 -34.68 -23.46 1.21
N HIS A 378 -33.95 -24.42 1.80
CA HIS A 378 -34.43 -25.27 2.89
C HIS A 378 -34.24 -24.67 4.29
N TYR A 379 -33.75 -23.43 4.38
CA TYR A 379 -33.61 -22.69 5.64
C TYR A 379 -34.97 -22.22 6.15
N ARG A 380 -35.28 -22.56 7.41
CA ARG A 380 -36.46 -22.06 8.11
C ARG A 380 -36.05 -21.34 9.42
N PRO A 381 -36.48 -20.08 9.65
CA PRO A 381 -36.07 -19.31 10.83
C PRO A 381 -36.55 -19.87 12.18
N ASP A 382 -37.62 -20.66 12.18
CA ASP A 382 -38.24 -21.31 13.34
C ASP A 382 -37.58 -22.65 13.70
N GLY A 383 -36.53 -23.06 12.98
CA GLY A 383 -35.79 -24.29 13.23
C GLY A 383 -36.37 -25.55 12.56
N GLY A 384 -37.49 -25.45 11.85
CA GLY A 384 -38.13 -26.57 11.15
C GLY A 384 -37.52 -26.91 9.77
N GLY A 385 -36.36 -26.35 9.43
CA GLY A 385 -35.73 -26.49 8.11
C GLY A 385 -34.73 -27.65 8.07
N THR A 386 -34.55 -28.26 6.90
CA THR A 386 -33.56 -29.36 6.71
C THR A 386 -32.14 -28.86 6.45
N CYS A 387 -31.92 -27.55 6.34
CA CYS A 387 -30.60 -26.94 6.20
C CYS A 387 -30.55 -25.58 6.91
N ASP A 388 -29.50 -25.34 7.70
CA ASP A 388 -29.29 -24.13 8.48
C ASP A 388 -28.35 -23.11 7.78
N PHE A 389 -27.89 -23.41 6.56
CA PHE A 389 -26.86 -22.63 5.91
C PHE A 389 -27.31 -21.19 5.60
N ARG A 390 -26.55 -20.23 6.14
CA ARG A 390 -26.67 -18.80 5.86
C ARG A 390 -25.28 -18.15 5.83
N VAL A 391 -25.07 -17.19 4.94
CA VAL A 391 -23.81 -16.44 4.86
C VAL A 391 -24.04 -14.99 4.45
N PHE A 392 -23.29 -14.07 5.07
CA PHE A 392 -23.29 -12.65 4.70
C PHE A 392 -22.15 -12.35 3.74
N GLY A 393 -22.42 -11.48 2.76
CA GLY A 393 -21.46 -11.14 1.71
C GLY A 393 -21.81 -11.81 0.37
N ARG A 394 -21.25 -11.27 -0.71
CA ARG A 394 -21.51 -11.75 -2.07
C ARG A 394 -20.57 -12.91 -2.40
N PRO A 395 -21.05 -14.03 -2.95
CA PRO A 395 -20.18 -15.10 -3.43
C PRO A 395 -19.19 -14.58 -4.47
N VAL A 396 -17.95 -15.05 -4.39
CA VAL A 396 -16.94 -14.88 -5.45
C VAL A 396 -16.71 -16.21 -6.15
N VAL A 397 -16.06 -16.18 -7.30
CA VAL A 397 -15.84 -17.38 -8.13
C VAL A 397 -14.78 -18.31 -7.51
N ASP A 398 -13.84 -17.76 -6.76
CA ASP A 398 -12.79 -18.54 -6.12
C ASP A 398 -13.32 -19.37 -4.95
N LEU A 399 -12.88 -20.63 -4.90
CA LEU A 399 -13.12 -21.53 -3.77
C LEU A 399 -12.03 -21.33 -2.71
N CYS A 400 -12.38 -21.61 -1.46
CA CYS A 400 -11.45 -21.53 -0.36
C CYS A 400 -10.36 -22.61 -0.53
N PRO A 401 -9.06 -22.25 -0.56
CA PRO A 401 -8.00 -23.20 -0.78
C PRO A 401 -7.83 -24.22 0.37
N LEU A 402 -8.40 -23.93 1.55
CA LEU A 402 -8.29 -24.81 2.71
C LEU A 402 -9.41 -25.86 2.80
N CYS A 403 -10.64 -25.52 2.41
CA CYS A 403 -11.79 -26.40 2.61
C CYS A 403 -12.70 -26.57 1.38
N GLY A 404 -12.38 -25.94 0.25
CA GLY A 404 -13.14 -26.06 -0.99
C GLY A 404 -14.49 -25.34 -1.01
N TRP A 405 -14.96 -24.77 0.10
CA TRP A 405 -16.20 -23.98 0.11
C TRP A 405 -16.02 -22.64 -0.59
N PHE A 406 -17.08 -22.12 -1.20
CA PHE A 406 -17.02 -20.84 -1.90
C PHE A 406 -16.64 -19.69 -0.96
N LEU A 407 -15.91 -18.71 -1.50
CA LEU A 407 -15.54 -17.50 -0.76
C LEU A 407 -16.64 -16.43 -0.91
N VAL A 408 -16.72 -15.51 0.05
CA VAL A 408 -17.63 -14.34 0.02
C VAL A 408 -16.86 -13.04 0.22
N GLU A 409 -17.21 -12.01 -0.56
CA GLU A 409 -16.74 -10.64 -0.37
C GLU A 409 -17.72 -9.85 0.53
N ARG A 410 -17.19 -9.18 1.55
CA ARG A 410 -17.94 -8.25 2.40
C ARG A 410 -17.10 -7.05 2.80
N LYS A 411 -17.77 -5.94 3.07
CA LYS A 411 -17.10 -4.74 3.61
C LYS A 411 -16.94 -4.89 5.12
N ARG A 412 -15.70 -4.78 5.60
CA ARG A 412 -15.36 -4.73 7.03
C ARG A 412 -14.43 -3.54 7.27
N LYS A 413 -14.76 -2.68 8.23
CA LYS A 413 -14.00 -1.45 8.55
C LYS A 413 -13.65 -0.62 7.29
N GLY A 414 -14.62 -0.44 6.39
CA GLY A 414 -14.47 0.34 5.15
C GLY A 414 -13.70 -0.35 4.01
N LYS A 415 -13.11 -1.53 4.23
CA LYS A 415 -12.37 -2.29 3.20
C LYS A 415 -13.16 -3.53 2.76
N THR A 416 -13.12 -3.83 1.46
CA THR A 416 -13.65 -5.12 0.94
C THR A 416 -12.64 -6.22 1.29
N GLN A 417 -13.11 -7.24 2.00
CA GLN A 417 -12.33 -8.41 2.39
C GLN A 417 -13.07 -9.68 1.95
N VAL A 418 -12.30 -10.73 1.66
CA VAL A 418 -12.80 -12.04 1.19
C VAL A 418 -12.65 -13.06 2.32
N PHE A 419 -13.68 -13.85 2.55
CA PHE A 419 -13.74 -14.83 3.64
C PHE A 419 -14.31 -16.16 3.16
N CYS A 420 -13.97 -17.25 3.85
CA CYS A 420 -14.61 -18.54 3.61
C CYS A 420 -16.06 -18.54 4.08
N SER A 421 -16.97 -19.14 3.29
CA SER A 421 -18.36 -19.34 3.70
C SER A 421 -18.56 -20.48 4.69
N ASN A 422 -17.58 -21.37 4.86
CA ASN A 422 -17.61 -22.46 5.85
C ASN A 422 -17.34 -21.90 7.26
N PRO A 423 -18.29 -21.96 8.22
CA PRO A 423 -18.08 -21.48 9.59
C PRO A 423 -16.91 -22.14 10.33
N GLU A 424 -16.56 -23.37 9.96
CA GLU A 424 -15.50 -24.17 10.62
C GLU A 424 -14.12 -23.96 10.00
N CYS A 425 -14.00 -23.19 8.90
CA CYS A 425 -12.73 -22.97 8.24
C CYS A 425 -11.91 -21.87 8.92
N ALA A 426 -10.59 -22.05 9.02
CA ALA A 426 -9.68 -21.01 9.52
C ALA A 426 -9.72 -19.70 8.70
N ASN A 427 -10.10 -19.78 7.41
CA ASN A 427 -10.32 -18.61 6.54
C ASN A 427 -11.72 -18.00 6.69
N HIS A 428 -12.57 -18.57 7.54
CA HIS A 428 -13.79 -17.93 7.97
C HIS A 428 -13.42 -16.80 8.91
N ALA A 429 -14.04 -15.64 8.74
CA ALA A 429 -14.14 -14.73 9.87
C ALA A 429 -15.60 -14.76 10.30
N GLY A 430 -15.83 -15.22 11.52
CA GLY A 430 -17.15 -15.29 12.12
C GLY A 430 -17.91 -13.98 12.01
N LEU A 431 -19.23 -14.08 12.16
CA LEU A 431 -20.06 -12.93 12.51
C LEU A 431 -19.74 -12.54 13.97
N GLN A 432 -18.62 -11.86 14.19
CA GLN A 432 -18.47 -11.04 15.39
C GLN A 432 -18.96 -9.64 15.02
N GLU A 433 -20.25 -9.45 15.33
CA GLU A 433 -21.09 -8.24 15.39
C GLU A 433 -21.08 -7.26 14.21
#